data_AF-A0A1M4WHY2-F1
#
_entry.id   AF-A0A1M4WHY2-F1
#
_cell.length_a   1.000
_cell.length_b   1.000
_cell.length_c   1.000
_cell.angle_alpha   90.00
_cell.angle_beta   90.00
_cell.angle_gamma   90.00
#
_symmetry.space_group_name_H-M   'P 1'
#
loop_
_entity.id
_entity.type
_entity.pdbx_description
1 polymer ?
#
loop_
_entity_poly.entity_id
_entity_poly.type
_entity_poly.pdbx_seq_one_letter_code
_entity_poly.pdbx_strand_id
1 'polypeptide(L)'
;MNPNSPSTHAPQQEQQALMELLSHSILRYAERDGTQPLTDWLAHSLEQEGQLAPQAAHSLASDFVAHIGRSHQLRSELQQHQQQKKSRASWLAEKIEEIAVKTGASPVEVAAATTLFSDQALQANANQASQPAKLEWNRITRLQVAQELEQSQQHQAAQSLLQQVQTLVHDPELLQQSPKASQLVDDYLQGKLPLNETTGLQATLATATDIAARKGLLGEEFQKERETGKIGPEWFSRHSFTGTENVRIIHAAGTGKLNPTTAMNVITDTATSAAIGAAEIFCGRLGGSVGAVIAGFFTGGNPVGIMAGQIIGKAIGSTLARIAQTPVRKAIQKGMEAIKNVAGNVVRKTVGAVKSVGKSIASFFGF
;
A
#
# COMPACT_ATOMS: atom_id res chain seq x y z
N MET A 1 21.44 -40.23 -14.69
CA MET A 1 21.62 -39.02 -13.85
C MET A 1 20.92 -37.88 -14.57
N ASN A 2 19.78 -37.41 -14.04
CA ASN A 2 18.96 -36.40 -14.70
C ASN A 2 19.17 -35.05 -14.00
N PRO A 3 19.79 -34.03 -14.63
CA PRO A 3 20.19 -32.78 -13.98
C PRO A 3 19.15 -31.67 -14.20
N ASN A 4 17.86 -31.95 -14.04
CA ASN A 4 16.81 -30.93 -14.14
C ASN A 4 15.69 -31.23 -13.14
N SER A 5 15.83 -30.64 -11.96
CA SER A 5 14.71 -30.40 -11.04
C SER A 5 14.81 -28.93 -10.64
N PRO A 6 13.89 -28.07 -11.09
CA PRO A 6 13.85 -26.69 -10.63
C PRO A 6 13.56 -26.70 -9.13
N SER A 7 14.42 -26.03 -8.39
CA SER A 7 14.39 -25.81 -6.96
C SER A 7 13.06 -25.22 -6.47
N THR A 8 12.24 -26.04 -5.83
CA THR A 8 10.97 -25.65 -5.17
C THR A 8 11.16 -25.05 -3.77
N HIS A 9 12.38 -24.68 -3.37
CA HIS A 9 12.71 -24.19 -2.02
C HIS A 9 12.91 -22.66 -1.88
N ALA A 10 12.97 -21.89 -2.97
CA ALA A 10 13.30 -20.45 -2.95
C ALA A 10 12.25 -19.51 -2.31
N PRO A 11 10.92 -19.67 -2.53
CA PRO A 11 9.93 -18.66 -2.11
C PRO A 11 9.79 -18.50 -0.58
N GLN A 12 10.04 -19.57 0.17
CA GLN A 12 9.89 -19.57 1.63
C GLN A 12 11.08 -18.90 2.33
N GLN A 13 12.29 -19.09 1.81
CA GLN A 13 13.51 -18.50 2.34
C GLN A 13 13.55 -16.98 2.09
N GLU A 14 13.15 -16.52 0.91
CA GLU A 14 13.02 -15.09 0.60
C GLU A 14 12.00 -14.40 1.50
N GLN A 15 10.83 -15.04 1.71
CA GLN A 15 9.81 -14.50 2.59
C GLN A 15 10.29 -14.43 4.05
N GLN A 16 11.05 -15.42 4.52
CA GLN A 16 11.65 -15.39 5.85
C GLN A 16 12.69 -14.26 5.98
N ALA A 17 13.56 -14.10 4.98
CA ALA A 17 14.56 -13.03 4.97
C ALA A 17 13.92 -11.63 4.95
N LEU A 18 12.83 -11.44 4.18
CA LEU A 18 12.04 -10.21 4.21
C LEU A 18 11.49 -9.95 5.62
N MET A 19 10.90 -10.97 6.24
CA MET A 19 10.34 -10.86 7.59
C MET A 19 11.41 -10.51 8.63
N GLU A 20 12.58 -11.12 8.56
CA GLU A 20 13.73 -10.84 9.43
C GLU A 20 14.24 -9.40 9.25
N LEU A 21 14.32 -8.91 8.00
CA LEU A 21 14.73 -7.54 7.72
C LEU A 21 13.72 -6.51 8.28
N LEU A 22 12.42 -6.73 8.07
CA LEU A 22 11.37 -5.86 8.63
C LEU A 22 11.41 -5.85 10.16
N SER A 23 11.58 -7.03 10.75
CA SER A 23 11.71 -7.23 12.20
C SER A 23 12.89 -6.46 12.77
N HIS A 24 14.07 -6.65 12.18
CA HIS A 24 15.30 -5.99 12.60
C HIS A 24 15.20 -4.47 12.47
N SER A 25 14.53 -3.98 11.43
CA SER A 25 14.33 -2.55 11.23
C SER A 25 13.43 -1.93 12.31
N ILE A 26 12.38 -2.63 12.77
CA ILE A 26 11.55 -2.18 13.89
C ILE A 26 12.36 -2.15 15.19
N LEU A 27 13.18 -3.20 15.44
CA LEU A 27 14.04 -3.26 16.63
C LEU A 27 14.99 -2.05 16.68
N ARG A 28 15.70 -1.79 15.57
CA ARG A 28 16.62 -0.64 15.47
C ARG A 28 15.90 0.69 15.60
N TYR A 29 14.69 0.82 15.07
CA TYR A 29 13.90 2.05 15.21
C TYR A 29 13.44 2.27 16.66
N ALA A 30 13.05 1.22 17.38
CA ALA A 30 12.69 1.31 18.79
C ALA A 30 13.87 1.67 19.71
N GLU A 31 15.10 1.38 19.28
CA GLU A 31 16.34 1.71 19.99
C GLU A 31 16.99 3.01 19.51
N ARG A 32 16.42 3.66 18.49
CA ARG A 32 16.94 4.89 17.90
C ARG A 32 17.03 6.01 18.93
N ASP A 33 18.13 6.77 18.86
CA ASP A 33 18.24 8.04 19.58
C ASP A 33 17.23 9.04 19.00
N GLY A 34 16.27 9.46 19.81
CA GLY A 34 15.23 10.41 19.43
C GLY A 34 15.75 11.79 19.05
N THR A 35 16.99 12.13 19.41
CA THR A 35 17.64 13.39 19.03
C THR A 35 18.19 13.37 17.60
N GLN A 36 18.42 12.19 17.03
CA GLN A 36 18.86 12.04 15.65
C GLN A 36 17.69 12.36 14.69
N PRO A 37 17.89 13.20 13.67
CA PRO A 37 16.88 13.43 12.64
C PRO A 37 16.49 12.11 11.96
N LEU A 38 15.18 11.89 11.80
CA LEU A 38 14.64 10.65 11.23
C LEU A 38 15.20 10.38 9.82
N THR A 39 15.23 11.42 8.98
CA THR A 39 15.74 11.32 7.61
C THR A 39 17.20 10.87 7.58
N ASP A 40 18.06 11.40 8.45
CA ASP A 40 19.48 11.03 8.51
C ASP A 40 19.66 9.58 8.95
N TRP A 41 18.87 9.14 9.93
CA TRP A 41 18.91 7.76 10.41
C TRP A 41 18.46 6.75 9.33
N LEU A 42 17.39 7.09 8.58
CA LEU A 42 16.90 6.28 7.47
C LEU A 42 17.91 6.27 6.31
N ALA A 43 18.51 7.43 5.98
CA ALA A 43 19.53 7.56 4.95
C ALA A 43 20.74 6.67 5.26
N HIS A 44 21.21 6.66 6.51
CA HIS A 44 22.29 5.77 6.92
C HIS A 44 21.97 4.28 6.70
N SER A 45 20.73 3.86 6.96
CA SER A 45 20.30 2.48 6.70
C SER A 45 20.28 2.15 5.20
N LEU A 46 19.84 3.11 4.37
CA LEU A 46 19.85 3.02 2.91
C LEU A 46 21.27 2.97 2.33
N GLU A 47 22.23 3.70 2.92
CA GLU A 47 23.64 3.65 2.54
C GLU A 47 24.25 2.28 2.86
N GLN A 48 24.11 1.82 4.12
CA GLN A 48 24.79 0.62 4.59
C GLN A 48 24.19 -0.66 4.01
N GLU A 49 22.86 -0.77 4.02
CA GLU A 49 22.18 -2.01 3.64
C GLU A 49 21.61 -1.96 2.22
N GLY A 50 21.26 -0.76 1.75
CA GLY A 50 20.80 -0.52 0.39
C GLY A 50 21.92 -0.17 -0.58
N GLN A 51 23.16 0.04 -0.12
CA GLN A 51 24.31 0.38 -0.96
C GLN A 51 24.07 1.62 -1.83
N LEU A 52 23.27 2.57 -1.31
CA LEU A 52 23.00 3.85 -1.97
C LEU A 52 24.13 4.85 -1.70
N ALA A 53 24.42 5.68 -2.70
CA ALA A 53 25.25 6.87 -2.49
C ALA A 53 24.58 7.82 -1.48
N PRO A 54 25.33 8.54 -0.63
CA PRO A 54 24.77 9.35 0.45
C PRO A 54 23.66 10.33 0.04
N GLN A 55 23.87 11.07 -1.06
CA GLN A 55 22.87 12.01 -1.57
C GLN A 55 21.57 11.31 -2.01
N ALA A 56 21.68 10.15 -2.65
CA ALA A 56 20.52 9.38 -3.11
C ALA A 56 19.78 8.75 -1.92
N ALA A 57 20.52 8.27 -0.92
CA ALA A 57 19.96 7.73 0.32
C ALA A 57 19.18 8.80 1.09
N HIS A 58 19.72 10.01 1.23
CA HIS A 58 19.05 11.10 1.94
C HIS A 58 17.80 11.58 1.20
N SER A 59 17.86 11.73 -0.13
CA SER A 59 16.69 12.07 -0.95
C SER A 59 15.59 11.02 -0.78
N LEU A 60 15.94 9.74 -0.89
CA LEU A 60 14.98 8.64 -0.79
C LEU A 60 14.35 8.53 0.61
N ALA A 61 15.15 8.72 1.67
CA ALA A 61 14.65 8.79 3.03
C ALA A 61 13.66 9.94 3.22
N SER A 62 13.96 11.12 2.67
CA SER A 62 13.07 12.28 2.70
C SER A 62 11.76 11.99 1.98
N ASP A 63 11.83 11.36 0.80
CA ASP A 63 10.66 10.96 0.02
C ASP A 63 9.74 10.02 0.82
N PHE A 64 10.29 8.99 1.48
CA PHE A 64 9.48 8.08 2.30
C PHE A 64 8.74 8.81 3.43
N VAL A 65 9.42 9.68 4.16
CA VAL A 65 8.80 10.46 5.25
C VAL A 65 7.71 11.38 4.70
N ALA A 66 7.98 12.09 3.60
CA ALA A 66 7.03 13.00 2.97
C ALA A 66 5.79 12.27 2.43
N HIS A 67 5.97 11.14 1.74
CA HIS A 67 4.87 10.37 1.14
C HIS A 67 3.94 9.75 2.18
N ILE A 68 4.50 9.27 3.29
CA ILE A 68 3.71 8.74 4.40
C ILE A 68 2.98 9.86 5.12
N GLY A 69 3.65 10.99 5.37
CA GLY A 69 3.01 12.19 5.94
C GLY A 69 1.83 12.65 5.08
N ARG A 70 2.02 12.67 3.74
CA ARG A 70 0.97 13.02 2.79
C ARG A 70 -0.20 12.02 2.82
N SER A 71 0.08 10.72 2.98
CA SER A 71 -0.97 9.69 3.10
C SER A 71 -1.82 9.88 4.35
N HIS A 72 -1.22 10.23 5.50
CA HIS A 72 -1.98 10.60 6.71
C HIS A 72 -2.82 11.85 6.51
N GLN A 73 -2.26 12.88 5.88
CA GLN A 73 -2.98 14.13 5.61
C GLN A 73 -4.20 13.86 4.71
N LEU A 74 -4.02 13.16 3.59
CA LEU A 74 -5.10 12.80 2.66
C LEU A 74 -6.19 11.97 3.34
N ARG A 75 -5.81 11.05 4.23
CA ARG A 75 -6.79 10.29 5.02
C ARG A 75 -7.59 11.19 5.97
N SER A 76 -6.94 12.14 6.64
CA SER A 76 -7.63 13.13 7.48
C SER A 76 -8.56 14.02 6.66
N GLU A 77 -8.13 14.49 5.49
CA GLU A 77 -8.95 15.26 4.56
C GLU A 77 -10.19 14.48 4.11
N LEU A 78 -10.03 13.20 3.75
CA LEU A 78 -11.16 12.33 3.37
C LEU A 78 -12.14 12.14 4.54
N GLN A 79 -11.64 11.91 5.75
CA GLN A 79 -12.48 11.78 6.94
C GLN A 79 -13.28 13.06 7.21
N GLN A 80 -12.64 14.23 7.13
CA GLN A 80 -13.32 15.53 7.27
C GLN A 80 -14.38 15.75 6.18
N HIS A 81 -14.10 15.34 4.95
CA HIS A 81 -15.05 15.42 3.84
C HIS A 81 -16.29 14.55 4.09
N GLN A 82 -16.09 13.34 4.60
CA GLN A 82 -17.19 12.43 4.96
C GLN A 82 -17.99 12.93 6.17
N GLN A 83 -17.37 13.61 7.13
CA GLN A 83 -18.07 14.27 8.25
C GLN A 83 -19.04 15.35 7.77
N GLN A 84 -18.76 15.99 6.62
CA GLN A 84 -19.67 16.91 5.94
C GLN A 84 -20.79 16.19 5.14
N LYS A 85 -20.97 14.88 5.33
CA LYS A 85 -21.92 14.01 4.60
C LYS A 85 -21.69 13.95 3.09
N LYS A 86 -20.47 14.28 2.63
CA LYS A 86 -20.06 14.13 1.24
C LYS A 86 -19.51 12.71 1.00
N SER A 87 -19.59 12.22 -0.23
CA SER A 87 -19.15 10.86 -0.56
C SER A 87 -17.63 10.80 -0.79
N ARG A 88 -17.06 9.59 -0.65
CA ARG A 88 -15.67 9.32 -1.02
C ARG A 88 -15.46 9.56 -2.52
N ALA A 89 -16.41 9.15 -3.37
CA ALA A 89 -16.37 9.48 -4.79
C ALA A 89 -16.30 10.99 -5.08
N SER A 90 -17.04 11.85 -4.37
CA SER A 90 -16.92 13.29 -4.63
C SER A 90 -15.56 13.84 -4.18
N TRP A 91 -15.02 13.34 -3.07
CA TRP A 91 -13.65 13.67 -2.64
C TRP A 91 -12.60 13.22 -3.66
N LEU A 92 -12.73 11.99 -4.18
CA LEU A 92 -11.84 11.43 -5.20
C LEU A 92 -11.84 12.29 -6.47
N ALA A 93 -13.02 12.67 -6.96
CA ALA A 93 -13.14 13.55 -8.13
C ALA A 93 -12.43 14.89 -7.89
N GLU A 94 -12.62 15.51 -6.71
CA GLU A 94 -11.95 16.75 -6.34
C GLU A 94 -10.41 16.59 -6.30
N LYS A 95 -9.90 15.50 -5.71
CA LYS A 95 -8.45 15.26 -5.63
C LYS A 95 -7.83 14.95 -6.99
N ILE A 96 -8.52 14.22 -7.85
CA ILE A 96 -8.06 13.97 -9.21
C ILE A 96 -7.87 15.28 -9.98
N GLU A 97 -8.84 16.19 -9.89
CA GLU A 97 -8.78 17.52 -10.52
C GLU A 97 -7.65 18.38 -9.91
N GLU A 98 -7.51 18.38 -8.58
CA GLU A 98 -6.44 19.11 -7.88
C GLU A 98 -5.05 18.65 -8.32
N ILE A 99 -4.83 17.33 -8.38
CA ILE A 99 -3.55 16.74 -8.81
C ILE A 99 -3.29 17.04 -10.28
N ALA A 100 -4.30 16.93 -11.15
CA ALA A 100 -4.17 17.24 -12.57
C ALA A 100 -3.68 18.69 -12.77
N VAL A 101 -4.30 19.64 -12.08
CA VAL A 101 -3.88 21.05 -12.11
C VAL A 101 -2.47 21.23 -11.57
N LYS A 102 -2.13 20.59 -10.44
CA LYS A 102 -0.83 20.73 -9.79
C LYS A 102 0.33 20.14 -10.61
N THR A 103 0.09 19.04 -11.30
CA THR A 103 1.14 18.25 -11.98
C THR A 103 1.20 18.50 -13.49
N GLY A 104 0.19 19.15 -14.07
CA GLY A 104 0.04 19.31 -15.51
C GLY A 104 -0.40 18.04 -16.24
N ALA A 105 -0.64 16.94 -15.53
CA ALA A 105 -1.28 15.75 -16.07
C ALA A 105 -2.77 16.00 -16.33
N SER A 106 -3.38 15.25 -17.23
CA SER A 106 -4.82 15.26 -17.40
C SER A 106 -5.53 14.55 -16.22
N PRO A 107 -6.77 14.93 -15.88
CA PRO A 107 -7.57 14.19 -14.88
C PRO A 107 -7.70 12.69 -15.19
N VAL A 108 -7.71 12.33 -16.47
CA VAL A 108 -7.75 10.93 -16.95
C VAL A 108 -6.48 10.19 -16.57
N GLU A 109 -5.32 10.79 -16.78
CA GLU A 109 -4.02 10.22 -16.40
C GLU A 109 -3.89 10.05 -14.89
N VAL A 110 -4.39 11.02 -14.11
CA VAL A 110 -4.40 10.92 -12.64
C VAL A 110 -5.34 9.81 -12.17
N ALA A 111 -6.52 9.67 -12.79
CA ALA A 111 -7.43 8.57 -12.50
C ALA A 111 -6.81 7.21 -12.85
N ALA A 112 -6.14 7.10 -13.99
CA ALA A 112 -5.42 5.88 -14.39
C ALA A 112 -4.26 5.55 -13.45
N ALA A 113 -3.49 6.55 -13.00
CA ALA A 113 -2.44 6.37 -12.00
C ALA A 113 -3.04 5.88 -10.67
N THR A 114 -4.17 6.46 -10.26
CA THR A 114 -4.91 6.01 -9.06
C THR A 114 -5.32 4.55 -9.20
N THR A 115 -5.84 4.13 -10.37
CA THR A 115 -6.18 2.72 -10.67
C THR A 115 -4.96 1.79 -10.60
N LEU A 116 -3.81 2.22 -11.12
CA LEU A 116 -2.56 1.46 -11.03
C LEU A 116 -2.18 1.20 -9.57
N PHE A 117 -2.30 2.22 -8.72
CA PHE A 117 -2.12 2.09 -7.27
C PHE A 117 -3.37 1.59 -6.54
N SER A 118 -4.41 1.15 -7.25
CA SER A 118 -5.57 0.45 -6.70
C SER A 118 -5.44 -1.07 -6.85
N ASP A 119 -4.32 -1.58 -7.38
CA ASP A 119 -4.06 -3.01 -7.62
C ASP A 119 -5.05 -3.67 -8.63
N GLN A 120 -5.73 -2.87 -9.48
CA GLN A 120 -6.76 -3.34 -10.42
C GLN A 120 -6.27 -3.82 -11.78
N ALA A 121 -5.01 -3.56 -12.14
CA ALA A 121 -4.54 -3.59 -13.52
C ALA A 121 -4.61 -4.96 -14.24
N LEU A 122 -5.02 -6.04 -13.57
CA LEU A 122 -4.99 -7.41 -14.09
C LEU A 122 -6.34 -8.12 -14.21
N GLN A 123 -7.45 -7.53 -13.74
CA GLN A 123 -8.78 -8.17 -13.93
C GLN A 123 -9.54 -7.65 -15.16
N ALA A 124 -9.10 -6.54 -15.74
CA ALA A 124 -9.45 -6.18 -17.11
C ALA A 124 -8.48 -6.92 -18.04
N ASN A 125 -9.00 -7.81 -18.88
CA ASN A 125 -8.23 -8.63 -19.81
C ASN A 125 -7.14 -7.83 -20.54
N ALA A 126 -5.90 -8.34 -20.52
CA ALA A 126 -4.79 -7.92 -21.37
C ALA A 126 -5.00 -8.19 -22.89
N ASN A 127 -6.25 -8.37 -23.32
CA ASN A 127 -6.65 -8.69 -24.69
C ASN A 127 -7.85 -7.82 -25.09
N GLN A 128 -7.71 -6.50 -25.17
CA GLN A 128 -8.54 -5.65 -26.04
C GLN A 128 -8.07 -4.20 -26.11
N ALA A 129 -6.91 -3.97 -26.76
CA ALA A 129 -6.55 -2.65 -27.28
C ALA A 129 -7.60 -2.16 -28.30
N SER A 130 -8.67 -1.54 -27.79
CA SER A 130 -9.67 -0.83 -28.56
C SER A 130 -9.38 0.65 -28.39
N GLN A 131 -9.35 1.37 -29.51
CA GLN A 131 -9.00 2.79 -29.58
C GLN A 131 -9.67 3.59 -28.45
N PRO A 132 -8.93 4.48 -27.76
CA PRO A 132 -9.50 5.28 -26.68
C PRO A 132 -10.64 6.12 -27.23
N ALA A 133 -11.86 5.92 -26.71
CA ALA A 133 -12.87 6.95 -26.82
C ALA A 133 -12.26 8.21 -26.19
N LYS A 134 -12.21 9.33 -26.93
CA LYS A 134 -11.79 10.62 -26.36
C LYS A 134 -12.71 10.92 -25.19
N LEU A 135 -12.21 10.70 -23.98
CA LEU A 135 -12.96 10.98 -22.78
C LEU A 135 -13.01 12.48 -22.56
N GLU A 136 -14.20 13.06 -22.69
CA GLU A 136 -14.48 14.42 -22.25
C GLU A 136 -14.67 14.41 -20.72
N TRP A 137 -13.67 14.94 -19.98
CA TRP A 137 -13.77 15.12 -18.54
C TRP A 137 -14.81 16.20 -18.21
N ASN A 138 -15.96 15.79 -17.69
CA ASN A 138 -17.08 16.67 -17.35
C ASN A 138 -17.71 16.25 -16.02
N ARG A 139 -18.71 17.02 -15.56
CA ARG A 139 -19.34 16.80 -14.24
C ARG A 139 -19.93 15.40 -14.05
N ILE A 140 -20.43 14.78 -15.12
CA ILE A 140 -21.05 13.46 -15.08
C ILE A 140 -19.96 12.39 -15.11
N THR A 141 -19.02 12.48 -16.06
CA THR A 141 -17.96 11.48 -16.24
C THR A 141 -17.00 11.45 -15.04
N ARG A 142 -16.66 12.60 -14.45
CA ARG A 142 -15.78 12.67 -13.26
C ARG A 142 -16.35 11.92 -12.05
N LEU A 143 -17.65 12.06 -11.79
CA LEU A 143 -18.30 11.41 -10.64
C LEU A 143 -18.45 9.92 -10.88
N GLN A 144 -18.72 9.52 -12.13
CA GLN A 144 -18.77 8.12 -12.50
C GLN A 144 -17.40 7.44 -12.32
N VAL A 145 -16.32 8.03 -12.83
CA VAL A 145 -14.94 7.53 -12.63
C VAL A 145 -14.63 7.38 -11.15
N ALA A 146 -14.93 8.41 -10.37
CA ALA A 146 -14.64 8.40 -8.95
C ALA A 146 -15.48 7.35 -8.18
N GLN A 147 -16.72 7.11 -8.59
CA GLN A 147 -17.56 6.03 -8.04
C GLN A 147 -17.01 4.65 -8.40
N GLU A 148 -16.54 4.46 -9.63
CA GLU A 148 -15.93 3.22 -10.09
C GLU A 148 -14.61 2.93 -9.33
N LEU A 149 -13.78 3.95 -9.15
CA LEU A 149 -12.57 3.90 -8.31
C LEU A 149 -12.90 3.60 -6.85
N GLU A 150 -13.95 4.19 -6.29
CA GLU A 150 -14.38 3.89 -4.93
C GLU A 150 -14.80 2.41 -4.78
N GLN A 151 -15.63 1.89 -5.69
CA GLN A 151 -16.09 0.49 -5.64
C GLN A 151 -14.92 -0.49 -5.80
N SER A 152 -13.98 -0.15 -6.68
CA SER A 152 -12.70 -0.83 -6.85
C SER A 152 -11.92 -0.93 -5.55
N GLN A 153 -11.66 0.21 -4.92
CA GLN A 153 -10.90 0.29 -3.67
C GLN A 153 -11.57 -0.53 -2.57
N GLN A 154 -12.90 -0.47 -2.47
CA GLN A 154 -13.65 -1.25 -1.49
C GLN A 154 -13.49 -2.76 -1.72
N HIS A 155 -13.54 -3.21 -2.97
CA HIS A 155 -13.35 -4.62 -3.33
C HIS A 155 -11.93 -5.10 -3.02
N GLN A 156 -10.92 -4.33 -3.43
CA GLN A 156 -9.52 -4.69 -3.26
C GLN A 156 -9.09 -4.68 -1.81
N ALA A 157 -9.53 -3.68 -1.05
CA ALA A 157 -9.27 -3.63 0.37
C ALA A 157 -9.89 -4.85 1.09
N ALA A 158 -11.09 -5.29 0.67
CA ALA A 158 -11.71 -6.50 1.19
C ALA A 158 -10.97 -7.78 0.79
N GLN A 159 -10.52 -7.89 -0.46
CA GLN A 159 -9.73 -9.04 -0.93
C GLN A 159 -8.37 -9.15 -0.24
N SER A 160 -7.64 -8.03 -0.16
CA SER A 160 -6.35 -7.94 0.53
C SER A 160 -6.49 -8.36 1.99
N LEU A 161 -7.54 -7.90 2.66
CA LEU A 161 -7.84 -8.33 4.03
C LEU A 161 -8.09 -9.85 4.12
N LEU A 162 -8.92 -10.42 3.26
CA LEU A 162 -9.22 -11.87 3.27
C LEU A 162 -7.94 -12.72 3.09
N GLN A 163 -7.00 -12.25 2.28
CA GLN A 163 -5.70 -12.90 2.08
C GLN A 163 -4.78 -12.73 3.30
N GLN A 164 -4.73 -11.55 3.92
CA GLN A 164 -3.95 -11.30 5.14
C GLN A 164 -4.37 -12.22 6.29
N VAL A 165 -5.67 -12.56 6.36
CA VAL A 165 -6.23 -13.41 7.43
C VAL A 165 -5.59 -14.81 7.51
N GLN A 166 -5.11 -15.36 6.40
CA GLN A 166 -4.64 -16.74 6.34
C GLN A 166 -3.21 -16.95 6.87
N THR A 167 -2.44 -15.89 7.10
CA THR A 167 -0.96 -16.00 7.19
C THR A 167 -0.34 -15.39 8.44
N LEU A 168 -1.12 -14.67 9.23
CA LEU A 168 -0.75 -14.13 10.54
C LEU A 168 -0.57 -15.22 11.63
N VAL A 169 -0.64 -16.50 11.26
CA VAL A 169 -0.66 -17.65 12.17
C VAL A 169 0.70 -18.36 12.28
N HIS A 170 1.67 -18.11 11.39
CA HIS A 170 2.97 -18.80 11.44
C HIS A 170 4.05 -17.93 12.13
N ASP A 171 4.74 -18.49 13.12
CA ASP A 171 5.75 -17.84 13.98
C ASP A 171 7.19 -18.13 13.49
N PRO A 172 8.05 -17.12 13.39
CA PRO A 172 9.48 -17.28 13.61
C PRO A 172 9.89 -16.70 14.98
N GLU A 173 10.77 -17.42 15.69
CA GLU A 173 11.30 -17.18 17.04
C GLU A 173 11.99 -15.82 17.28
N LEU A 174 12.18 -14.99 16.24
CA LEU A 174 13.10 -13.84 16.27
C LEU A 174 12.62 -12.62 17.07
N LEU A 175 11.33 -12.54 17.44
CA LEU A 175 10.66 -11.26 17.76
C LEU A 175 10.29 -11.02 19.22
N GLN A 176 10.48 -11.99 20.12
CA GLN A 176 10.04 -11.88 21.51
C GLN A 176 11.06 -11.17 22.44
N GLN A 177 12.20 -10.70 21.93
CA GLN A 177 13.35 -10.37 22.78
C GLN A 177 13.57 -8.88 23.09
N SER A 178 12.75 -7.95 22.58
CA SER A 178 12.89 -6.51 22.87
C SER A 178 11.63 -5.88 23.47
N PRO A 179 11.63 -5.58 24.80
CA PRO A 179 10.52 -4.90 25.45
C PRO A 179 10.20 -3.53 24.85
N LYS A 180 11.22 -2.79 24.38
CA LYS A 180 11.04 -1.47 23.74
C LYS A 180 10.29 -1.57 22.42
N ALA A 181 10.67 -2.52 21.56
CA ALA A 181 9.99 -2.72 20.29
C ALA A 181 8.55 -3.24 20.48
N SER A 182 8.34 -4.14 21.45
CA SER A 182 7.00 -4.59 21.81
C SER A 182 6.11 -3.43 22.28
N GLN A 183 6.63 -2.57 23.17
CA GLN A 183 5.92 -1.38 23.64
C GLN A 183 5.61 -0.40 22.51
N LEU A 184 6.59 -0.12 21.63
CA LEU A 184 6.40 0.75 20.46
C LEU A 184 5.25 0.24 19.57
N VAL A 185 5.25 -1.05 19.23
CA VAL A 185 4.23 -1.65 18.38
C VAL A 185 2.87 -1.66 19.07
N ASP A 186 2.82 -1.94 20.36
CA ASP A 186 1.59 -1.86 21.14
C ASP A 186 1.01 -0.45 21.18
N ASP A 187 1.84 0.56 21.40
CA ASP A 187 1.42 1.96 21.41
C ASP A 187 0.95 2.41 20.02
N TYR A 188 1.61 1.96 18.95
CA TYR A 188 1.15 2.17 17.58
C TYR A 188 -0.25 1.55 17.36
N LEU A 189 -0.41 0.26 17.69
CA LEU A 189 -1.67 -0.48 17.47
C LEU A 189 -2.83 0.03 18.34
N GLN A 190 -2.51 0.58 19.51
CA GLN A 190 -3.49 1.20 20.41
C GLN A 190 -3.82 2.64 20.01
N GLY A 191 -3.09 3.23 19.06
CA GLY A 191 -3.25 4.62 18.63
C GLY A 191 -2.74 5.65 19.66
N LYS A 192 -1.78 5.24 20.49
CA LYS A 192 -1.13 6.09 21.51
C LYS A 192 0.11 6.81 20.98
N LEU A 193 0.68 6.28 19.91
CA LEU A 193 1.90 6.80 19.32
C LEU A 193 1.63 8.16 18.61
N PRO A 194 2.43 9.20 18.86
CA PRO A 194 2.35 10.47 18.14
C PRO A 194 2.45 10.30 16.61
N LEU A 195 1.91 11.25 15.85
CA LEU A 195 1.90 11.17 14.38
C LEU A 195 3.31 11.12 13.78
N ASN A 196 4.24 11.91 14.30
CA ASN A 196 5.65 11.91 13.85
C ASN A 196 6.32 10.56 14.08
N GLU A 197 6.09 9.92 15.23
CA GLU A 197 6.62 8.58 15.50
C GLU A 197 5.93 7.51 14.65
N THR A 198 4.63 7.72 14.33
CA THR A 198 3.85 6.82 13.48
C THR A 198 4.40 6.85 12.06
N THR A 199 4.61 8.06 11.54
CA THR A 199 5.28 8.29 10.26
C THR A 199 6.68 7.69 10.25
N GLY A 200 7.44 7.82 11.34
CA GLY A 200 8.78 7.24 11.46
C GLY A 200 8.80 5.71 11.41
N LEU A 201 7.89 5.05 12.11
CA LEU A 201 7.76 3.58 12.05
C LEU A 201 7.40 3.11 10.63
N GLN A 202 6.46 3.80 10.00
CA GLN A 202 6.05 3.48 8.62
C GLN A 202 7.18 3.76 7.61
N ALA A 203 7.92 4.85 7.77
CA ALA A 203 9.04 5.18 6.88
C ALA A 203 10.19 4.20 7.04
N THR A 204 10.41 3.71 8.26
CA THR A 204 11.33 2.60 8.54
C THR A 204 10.94 1.34 7.78
N LEU A 205 9.66 0.96 7.81
CA LEU A 205 9.17 -0.23 7.12
C LEU A 205 9.17 -0.07 5.59
N ALA A 206 8.90 1.14 5.07
CA ALA A 206 9.07 1.45 3.65
C ALA A 206 10.54 1.32 3.23
N THR A 207 11.46 1.87 4.02
CA THR A 207 12.92 1.77 3.82
C THR A 207 13.40 0.32 3.84
N ALA A 208 12.98 -0.46 4.83
CA ALA A 208 13.34 -1.87 4.94
C ALA A 208 12.83 -2.69 3.74
N THR A 209 11.62 -2.39 3.27
CA THR A 209 11.04 -3.04 2.09
C THR A 209 11.79 -2.64 0.81
N ASP A 210 12.16 -1.38 0.69
CA ASP A 210 12.99 -0.86 -0.40
C ASP A 210 14.38 -1.52 -0.39
N ILE A 211 14.99 -1.75 0.77
CA ILE A 211 16.24 -2.52 0.89
C ILE A 211 16.00 -3.98 0.46
N ALA A 212 14.90 -4.61 0.89
CA ALA A 212 14.56 -5.98 0.52
C ALA A 212 14.44 -6.15 -1.01
N ALA A 213 13.75 -5.20 -1.67
CA ALA A 213 13.64 -5.16 -3.12
C ALA A 213 15.00 -5.05 -3.82
N ARG A 214 15.98 -4.41 -3.17
CA ARG A 214 17.33 -4.12 -3.71
C ARG A 214 18.19 -5.38 -3.64
N LYS A 215 17.90 -6.22 -2.65
CA LYS A 215 18.53 -7.51 -2.38
C LYS A 215 17.83 -8.67 -3.10
N GLY A 216 16.85 -8.40 -3.97
CA GLY A 216 16.11 -9.43 -4.71
C GLY A 216 15.13 -10.25 -3.87
N LEU A 217 14.86 -9.88 -2.62
CA LEU A 217 13.99 -10.65 -1.69
C LEU A 217 12.49 -10.63 -2.05
N LEU A 218 12.14 -9.94 -3.13
CA LEU A 218 10.78 -9.83 -3.67
C LEU A 218 10.69 -10.43 -5.08
N GLY A 219 11.71 -11.17 -5.48
CA GLY A 219 11.89 -11.73 -6.82
C GLY A 219 12.68 -10.82 -7.75
N GLU A 220 13.42 -11.45 -8.66
CA GLU A 220 14.30 -10.79 -9.63
C GLU A 220 13.54 -9.80 -10.53
N GLU A 221 12.32 -10.14 -10.94
CA GLU A 221 11.52 -9.27 -11.80
C GLU A 221 11.09 -7.99 -11.07
N PHE A 222 10.75 -8.08 -9.77
CA PHE A 222 10.43 -6.90 -8.97
C PHE A 222 11.66 -6.00 -8.78
N GLN A 223 12.82 -6.61 -8.55
CA GLN A 223 14.09 -5.90 -8.47
C GLN A 223 14.37 -5.14 -9.77
N LYS A 224 14.22 -5.80 -10.93
CA LYS A 224 14.43 -5.19 -12.25
C LYS A 224 13.44 -4.05 -12.55
N GLU A 225 12.15 -4.21 -12.23
CA GLU A 225 11.15 -3.15 -12.42
C GLU A 225 11.48 -1.91 -11.59
N ARG A 226 12.04 -2.12 -10.40
CA ARG A 226 12.51 -1.03 -9.57
C ARG A 226 13.78 -0.37 -10.10
N GLU A 227 14.78 -1.15 -10.50
CA GLU A 227 16.02 -0.64 -11.10
C GLU A 227 15.75 0.19 -12.36
N THR A 228 14.75 -0.21 -13.14
CA THR A 228 14.28 0.52 -14.33
C THR A 228 13.38 1.71 -14.01
N GLY A 229 13.17 2.02 -12.73
CA GLY A 229 12.41 3.20 -12.27
C GLY A 229 10.89 3.11 -12.44
N LYS A 230 10.38 1.91 -12.79
CA LYS A 230 8.94 1.64 -12.84
C LYS A 230 8.35 1.65 -11.44
N ILE A 231 9.01 0.99 -10.49
CA ILE A 231 8.61 0.99 -9.08
C ILE A 231 9.40 2.05 -8.32
N GLY A 232 8.73 3.14 -7.97
CA GLY A 232 9.30 4.26 -7.22
C GLY A 232 9.02 4.24 -5.71
N PRO A 233 9.55 5.22 -4.97
CA PRO A 233 9.35 5.38 -3.53
C PRO A 233 7.88 5.47 -3.11
N GLU A 234 7.00 5.99 -3.97
CA GLU A 234 5.55 6.06 -3.79
C GLU A 234 4.93 4.69 -3.51
N TRP A 235 5.46 3.64 -4.16
CA TRP A 235 4.95 2.29 -4.04
C TRP A 235 5.26 1.70 -2.65
N PHE A 236 6.50 1.83 -2.18
CA PHE A 236 6.91 1.33 -0.85
C PHE A 236 6.21 2.09 0.28
N SER A 237 6.09 3.41 0.13
CA SER A 237 5.39 4.27 1.07
C SER A 237 3.92 3.87 1.22
N ARG A 238 3.23 3.65 0.09
CA ARG A 238 1.84 3.20 0.06
C ARG A 238 1.66 1.89 0.81
N HIS A 239 2.45 0.87 0.49
CA HIS A 239 2.29 -0.46 1.08
C HIS A 239 2.67 -0.52 2.55
N SER A 240 3.66 0.27 2.96
CA SER A 240 3.95 0.45 4.38
C SER A 240 2.80 1.12 5.11
N PHE A 241 2.28 2.23 4.58
CA PHE A 241 1.15 2.93 5.17
C PHE A 241 -0.10 2.04 5.26
N THR A 242 -0.52 1.41 4.17
CA THR A 242 -1.73 0.56 4.18
C THR A 242 -1.55 -0.69 5.03
N GLY A 243 -0.40 -1.37 4.96
CA GLY A 243 -0.13 -2.57 5.75
C GLY A 243 -0.16 -2.32 7.25
N THR A 244 0.50 -1.25 7.69
CA THR A 244 0.53 -0.86 9.12
C THR A 244 -0.82 -0.34 9.62
N GLU A 245 -1.50 0.51 8.85
CA GLU A 245 -2.79 1.06 9.28
C GLU A 245 -3.88 0.00 9.31
N ASN A 246 -3.88 -0.95 8.37
CA ASN A 246 -4.84 -2.05 8.37
C ASN A 246 -4.73 -2.89 9.64
N VAL A 247 -3.51 -3.25 10.08
CA VAL A 247 -3.36 -4.02 11.34
C VAL A 247 -3.83 -3.23 12.56
N ARG A 248 -3.61 -1.91 12.59
CA ARG A 248 -4.14 -1.03 13.64
C ARG A 248 -5.67 -0.98 13.65
N ILE A 249 -6.29 -0.88 12.48
CA ILE A 249 -7.75 -0.87 12.33
C ILE A 249 -8.35 -2.22 12.72
N ILE A 250 -7.72 -3.32 12.33
CA ILE A 250 -8.09 -4.69 12.71
C ILE A 250 -8.01 -4.85 14.24
N HIS A 251 -6.94 -4.39 14.87
CA HIS A 251 -6.81 -4.39 16.33
C HIS A 251 -7.93 -3.60 17.02
N ALA A 252 -8.25 -2.41 16.51
CA ALA A 252 -9.37 -1.60 17.01
C ALA A 252 -10.72 -2.32 16.88
N ALA A 253 -10.92 -3.09 15.80
CA ALA A 253 -12.11 -3.90 15.63
C ALA A 253 -12.20 -5.06 16.64
N GLY A 254 -11.10 -5.76 16.89
CA GLY A 254 -11.07 -6.89 17.82
C GLY A 254 -11.20 -6.48 19.29
N THR A 255 -10.70 -5.30 19.65
CA THR A 255 -10.93 -4.68 20.97
C THR A 255 -12.32 -4.08 21.14
N GLY A 256 -13.13 -4.04 20.08
CA GLY A 256 -14.48 -3.45 20.10
C GLY A 256 -14.50 -1.91 20.06
N LYS A 257 -13.34 -1.25 19.92
CA LYS A 257 -13.24 0.21 19.74
C LYS A 257 -13.84 0.66 18.41
N LEU A 258 -13.85 -0.21 17.41
CA LEU A 258 -14.43 0.04 16.10
C LEU A 258 -15.36 -1.11 15.73
N ASN A 259 -16.56 -0.82 15.24
CA ASN A 259 -17.41 -1.90 14.73
C ASN A 259 -16.79 -2.45 13.42
N PRO A 260 -16.97 -3.75 13.08
CA PRO A 260 -16.33 -4.36 11.91
C PRO A 260 -16.70 -3.73 10.56
N THR A 261 -17.92 -3.20 10.41
CA THR A 261 -18.38 -2.54 9.19
C THR A 261 -17.67 -1.20 8.99
N THR A 262 -17.60 -0.38 10.04
CA THR A 262 -16.86 0.88 10.06
C THR A 262 -15.36 0.60 9.91
N ALA A 263 -14.83 -0.46 10.50
CA ALA A 263 -13.44 -0.87 10.29
C ALA A 263 -13.14 -1.14 8.81
N MET A 264 -14.01 -1.88 8.10
CA MET A 264 -13.86 -2.10 6.67
C MET A 264 -13.94 -0.80 5.85
N ASN A 265 -14.81 0.14 6.25
CA ASN A 265 -14.88 1.45 5.61
C ASN A 265 -13.60 2.26 5.82
N VAL A 266 -13.03 2.28 7.04
CA VAL A 266 -11.78 2.98 7.34
C VAL A 266 -10.58 2.33 6.64
N ILE A 267 -10.58 1.00 6.48
CA ILE A 267 -9.60 0.28 5.66
C ILE A 267 -9.71 0.72 4.19
N THR A 268 -10.93 0.90 3.67
CA THR A 268 -11.15 1.43 2.32
C THR A 268 -10.68 2.88 2.19
N ASP A 269 -10.95 3.73 3.18
CA ASP A 269 -10.46 5.12 3.21
C ASP A 269 -8.92 5.18 3.24
N THR A 270 -8.30 4.27 3.99
CA THR A 270 -6.85 4.13 4.08
C THR A 270 -6.24 3.73 2.74
N ALA A 271 -6.82 2.73 2.06
CA ALA A 271 -6.37 2.32 0.73
C ALA A 271 -6.56 3.44 -0.32
N THR A 272 -7.71 4.13 -0.27
CA THR A 272 -8.06 5.23 -1.18
C THR A 272 -7.11 6.41 -1.04
N SER A 273 -6.88 6.87 0.20
CA SER A 273 -5.97 7.99 0.48
C SER A 273 -4.52 7.67 0.09
N ALA A 274 -4.06 6.43 0.33
CA ALA A 274 -2.73 6.00 -0.06
C ALA A 274 -2.55 5.88 -1.58
N ALA A 275 -3.58 5.41 -2.30
CA ALA A 275 -3.57 5.35 -3.76
C ALA A 275 -3.54 6.75 -4.39
N ILE A 276 -4.33 7.69 -3.86
CA ILE A 276 -4.30 9.10 -4.29
C ILE A 276 -2.95 9.76 -4.00
N GLY A 277 -2.38 9.52 -2.81
CA GLY A 277 -1.05 10.03 -2.48
C GLY A 277 0.02 9.51 -3.43
N ALA A 278 0.02 8.20 -3.71
CA ALA A 278 0.94 7.60 -4.68
C ALA A 278 0.74 8.14 -6.10
N ALA A 279 -0.51 8.32 -6.53
CA ALA A 279 -0.84 8.92 -7.83
C ALA A 279 -0.36 10.38 -7.93
N GLU A 280 -0.52 11.17 -6.88
CA GLU A 280 -0.03 12.56 -6.82
C GLU A 280 1.49 12.63 -7.06
N ILE A 281 2.25 11.78 -6.37
CA ILE A 281 3.71 11.71 -6.50
C ILE A 281 4.11 11.21 -7.89
N PHE A 282 3.49 10.14 -8.35
CA PHE A 282 3.77 9.54 -9.65
C PHE A 282 3.49 10.53 -10.80
N CYS A 283 2.37 11.24 -10.74
CA CYS A 283 2.04 12.27 -11.73
C CYS A 283 2.98 13.48 -11.62
N GLY A 284 3.36 13.90 -10.40
CA GLY A 284 4.33 14.98 -10.21
C GLY A 284 5.72 14.65 -10.76
N ARG A 285 6.15 13.38 -10.67
CA ARG A 285 7.43 12.90 -11.21
C ARG A 285 7.44 12.86 -12.74
N LEU A 286 6.32 12.47 -13.35
CA LEU A 286 6.24 12.19 -14.79
C LEU A 286 5.65 13.34 -15.63
N GLY A 287 4.93 14.27 -15.01
CA GLY A 287 4.27 15.39 -15.68
C GLY A 287 3.39 14.93 -16.85
N GLY A 288 3.56 15.54 -18.03
CA GLY A 288 2.79 15.19 -19.24
C GLY A 288 3.15 13.83 -19.89
N SER A 289 4.00 13.02 -19.28
CA SER A 289 4.38 11.69 -19.79
C SER A 289 3.67 10.52 -19.09
N VAL A 290 2.78 10.81 -18.13
CA VAL A 290 2.06 9.81 -17.34
C VAL A 290 1.35 8.79 -18.23
N GLY A 291 0.64 9.24 -19.27
CA GLY A 291 -0.06 8.34 -20.19
C GLY A 291 0.85 7.32 -20.89
N ALA A 292 2.06 7.73 -21.31
CA ALA A 292 3.01 6.84 -21.98
C ALA A 292 3.60 5.80 -21.02
N VAL A 293 3.94 6.21 -19.79
CA VAL A 293 4.47 5.30 -18.77
C VAL A 293 3.41 4.30 -18.32
N ILE A 294 2.18 4.76 -18.08
CA ILE A 294 1.05 3.90 -17.75
C ILE A 294 0.78 2.90 -18.88
N ALA A 295 0.76 3.35 -20.14
CA ALA A 295 0.59 2.45 -21.28
C ALA A 295 1.68 1.36 -21.33
N GLY A 296 2.93 1.70 -21.01
CA GLY A 296 4.03 0.73 -20.87
C GLY A 296 3.83 -0.27 -19.74
N PHE A 297 3.21 0.14 -18.63
CA PHE A 297 2.83 -0.75 -17.53
C PHE A 297 1.74 -1.76 -17.95
N PHE A 298 0.73 -1.32 -18.70
CA PHE A 298 -0.38 -2.17 -19.13
C PHE A 298 -0.04 -3.07 -20.33
N THR A 299 0.80 -2.61 -21.27
CA THR A 299 1.20 -3.38 -22.46
C THR A 299 2.33 -4.37 -22.19
N GLY A 300 3.12 -4.17 -21.13
CA GLY A 300 4.21 -5.06 -20.73
C GLY A 300 3.77 -6.35 -20.04
N GLY A 301 2.47 -6.52 -19.74
CA GLY A 301 1.89 -7.79 -19.27
C GLY A 301 2.41 -8.32 -17.93
N ASN A 302 3.10 -7.51 -17.13
CA ASN A 302 3.84 -8.02 -15.97
C ASN A 302 3.09 -7.78 -14.65
N PRO A 303 2.48 -8.82 -14.05
CA PRO A 303 1.65 -8.69 -12.85
C PRO A 303 2.43 -8.45 -11.54
N VAL A 304 3.75 -8.24 -11.64
CA VAL A 304 4.71 -8.37 -10.54
C VAL A 304 4.52 -7.29 -9.49
N GLY A 305 4.29 -6.03 -9.90
CA GLY A 305 4.03 -4.92 -8.97
C GLY A 305 2.77 -5.07 -8.10
N ILE A 306 1.76 -5.84 -8.53
CA ILE A 306 0.53 -6.09 -7.76
C ILE A 306 0.74 -7.24 -6.77
N MET A 307 1.33 -8.35 -7.21
CA MET A 307 1.59 -9.50 -6.36
C MET A 307 2.56 -9.16 -5.23
N ALA A 308 3.63 -8.42 -5.54
CA ALA A 308 4.58 -7.96 -4.54
C ALA A 308 3.93 -7.03 -3.50
N GLY A 309 2.93 -6.25 -3.90
CA GLY A 309 2.21 -5.34 -3.01
C GLY A 309 1.44 -6.07 -1.93
N GLN A 310 0.69 -7.10 -2.32
CA GLN A 310 -0.04 -7.95 -1.38
C GLN A 310 0.91 -8.70 -0.45
N ILE A 311 2.03 -9.21 -0.98
CA ILE A 311 3.06 -9.90 -0.18
C ILE A 311 3.66 -8.96 0.87
N ILE A 312 3.97 -7.73 0.48
CA ILE A 312 4.63 -6.75 1.36
C ILE A 312 3.68 -6.20 2.41
N GLY A 313 2.48 -5.76 2.02
CA GLY A 313 1.50 -5.27 2.99
C GLY A 313 1.19 -6.32 4.05
N LYS A 314 1.11 -7.60 3.63
CA LYS A 314 1.00 -8.75 4.52
C LYS A 314 2.25 -8.95 5.40
N ALA A 315 3.44 -8.93 4.83
CA ALA A 315 4.68 -9.11 5.58
C ALA A 315 4.81 -8.03 6.67
N ILE A 316 4.57 -6.77 6.31
CA ILE A 316 4.56 -5.62 7.22
C ILE A 316 3.54 -5.80 8.34
N GLY A 317 2.27 -6.04 8.00
CA GLY A 317 1.21 -6.26 9.00
C GLY A 317 1.50 -7.44 9.93
N SER A 318 2.08 -8.52 9.39
CA SER A 318 2.47 -9.69 10.17
C SER A 318 3.66 -9.48 11.08
N THR A 319 4.61 -8.63 10.69
CA THR A 319 5.73 -8.25 11.54
C THR A 319 5.21 -7.54 12.79
N LEU A 320 4.34 -6.54 12.60
CA LEU A 320 3.74 -5.80 13.71
C LEU A 320 2.91 -6.72 14.62
N ALA A 321 2.05 -7.56 14.05
CA ALA A 321 1.22 -8.47 14.85
C ALA A 321 2.04 -9.46 15.71
N ARG A 322 3.23 -9.86 15.25
CA ARG A 322 4.12 -10.78 15.95
C ARG A 322 4.91 -10.13 17.09
N ILE A 323 5.29 -8.85 16.93
CA ILE A 323 6.02 -8.08 17.97
C ILE A 323 5.09 -7.64 19.10
N ALA A 324 3.81 -7.45 18.79
CA ALA A 324 2.81 -7.02 19.75
C ALA A 324 2.66 -7.99 20.93
N GLN A 325 2.32 -7.46 22.11
CA GLN A 325 2.08 -8.29 23.28
C GLN A 325 0.90 -9.24 23.06
N THR A 326 0.87 -10.35 23.80
CA THR A 326 -0.17 -11.40 23.68
C THR A 326 -1.62 -10.86 23.70
N PRO A 327 -2.01 -9.90 24.56
CA PRO A 327 -3.36 -9.35 24.55
C PRO A 327 -3.69 -8.63 23.23
N VAL A 328 -2.73 -7.86 22.69
CA VAL A 328 -2.86 -7.15 21.42
C VAL A 328 -2.93 -8.13 20.26
N ARG A 329 -2.09 -9.18 20.24
CA ARG A 329 -2.15 -10.27 19.26
C ARG A 329 -3.52 -10.97 19.24
N LYS A 330 -4.07 -11.30 20.41
CA LYS A 330 -5.43 -11.89 20.52
C LYS A 330 -6.52 -10.95 20.00
N ALA A 331 -6.41 -9.66 20.28
CA ALA A 331 -7.34 -8.68 19.74
C ALA A 331 -7.22 -8.58 18.21
N ILE A 332 -6.02 -8.60 17.63
CA ILE A 332 -5.86 -8.66 16.17
C ILE A 332 -6.58 -9.89 15.59
N GLN A 333 -6.37 -11.09 16.16
CA GLN A 333 -7.04 -12.32 15.71
C GLN A 333 -8.56 -12.20 15.73
N LYS A 334 -9.13 -11.70 16.83
CA LYS A 334 -10.58 -11.48 16.95
C LYS A 334 -11.09 -10.44 15.93
N GLY A 335 -10.33 -9.36 15.73
CA GLY A 335 -10.67 -8.33 14.75
C GLY A 335 -10.68 -8.86 13.32
N MET A 336 -9.70 -9.71 12.99
CA MET A 336 -9.60 -10.37 11.69
C MET A 336 -10.83 -11.23 11.42
N GLU A 337 -11.24 -12.07 12.38
CA GLU A 337 -12.44 -12.90 12.26
C GLU A 337 -13.71 -12.06 12.05
N ALA A 338 -13.83 -10.95 12.79
CA ALA A 338 -14.97 -10.06 12.71
C ALA A 338 -15.06 -9.37 11.33
N ILE A 339 -13.94 -8.84 10.82
CA ILE A 339 -13.91 -8.12 9.53
C ILE A 339 -13.96 -9.11 8.35
N LYS A 340 -13.43 -10.34 8.48
CA LYS A 340 -13.47 -11.37 7.43
C LYS A 340 -14.89 -11.59 6.90
N ASN A 341 -15.89 -11.64 7.76
CA ASN A 341 -17.29 -11.82 7.36
C ASN A 341 -17.81 -10.61 6.56
N VAL A 342 -17.45 -9.39 6.98
CA VAL A 342 -17.81 -8.16 6.27
C VAL A 342 -17.14 -8.12 4.90
N ALA A 343 -15.82 -8.38 4.85
CA ALA A 343 -15.05 -8.41 3.62
C ALA A 343 -15.58 -9.48 2.64
N GLY A 344 -15.91 -10.68 3.13
CA GLY A 344 -16.54 -11.73 2.33
C GLY A 344 -17.88 -11.28 1.72
N ASN A 345 -18.69 -10.53 2.47
CA ASN A 345 -19.94 -9.98 1.96
C ASN A 345 -19.72 -8.87 0.91
N VAL A 346 -18.73 -7.99 1.12
CA VAL A 346 -18.32 -6.98 0.12
C VAL A 346 -17.89 -7.69 -1.16
N VAL A 347 -16.96 -8.64 -1.09
CA VAL A 347 -16.50 -9.38 -2.26
C VAL A 347 -17.66 -10.06 -2.99
N ARG A 348 -18.56 -10.76 -2.28
CA ARG A 348 -19.73 -11.42 -2.90
C ARG A 348 -20.69 -10.44 -3.56
N LYS A 349 -21.01 -9.31 -2.93
CA LYS A 349 -21.90 -8.29 -3.49
C LYS A 349 -21.28 -7.61 -4.72
N THR A 350 -19.96 -7.48 -4.74
CA THR A 350 -19.23 -6.74 -5.75
C THR A 350 -18.82 -7.60 -6.95
N VAL A 351 -18.77 -8.93 -6.85
CA VAL A 351 -18.53 -9.85 -8.00
C VAL A 351 -19.59 -9.71 -9.11
N GLY A 352 -20.83 -9.33 -8.75
CA GLY A 352 -21.88 -9.01 -9.73
C GLY A 352 -21.72 -7.64 -10.41
N ALA A 353 -21.14 -6.66 -9.73
CA ALA A 353 -20.97 -5.29 -10.20
C ALA A 353 -19.60 -5.01 -10.87
N VAL A 354 -18.55 -5.75 -10.49
CA VAL A 354 -17.18 -5.57 -11.03
C VAL A 354 -17.03 -6.13 -12.44
N LYS A 355 -17.77 -7.18 -12.82
CA LYS A 355 -17.77 -7.65 -14.22
C LYS A 355 -18.31 -6.60 -15.20
N SER A 356 -19.14 -5.67 -14.76
CA SER A 356 -19.55 -4.49 -15.56
C SER A 356 -18.58 -3.32 -15.41
N VAL A 357 -18.07 -3.04 -14.21
CA VAL A 357 -17.15 -1.91 -13.97
C VAL A 357 -15.77 -2.13 -14.59
N GLY A 358 -15.19 -3.33 -14.56
CA GLY A 358 -13.94 -3.62 -15.24
C GLY A 358 -14.04 -3.52 -16.75
N LYS A 359 -15.20 -3.86 -17.33
CA LYS A 359 -15.51 -3.62 -18.74
C LYS A 359 -15.70 -2.13 -19.04
N SER A 360 -16.33 -1.38 -18.14
CA SER A 360 -16.44 0.08 -18.25
C SER A 360 -15.08 0.75 -18.16
N ILE A 361 -14.28 0.55 -17.11
CA ILE A 361 -12.93 1.12 -16.97
C ILE A 361 -12.02 0.74 -18.15
N ALA A 362 -11.96 -0.53 -18.55
CA ALA A 362 -11.16 -0.97 -19.70
C ALA A 362 -11.60 -0.28 -21.02
N SER A 363 -12.91 -0.25 -21.29
CA SER A 363 -13.46 0.49 -22.45
C SER A 363 -13.38 2.03 -22.31
N PHE A 364 -13.30 2.54 -21.08
CA PHE A 364 -13.23 3.96 -20.73
C PHE A 364 -11.80 4.52 -20.84
N PHE A 365 -10.80 3.67 -20.60
CA PHE A 365 -9.37 4.01 -20.72
C PHE A 365 -8.70 3.41 -21.98
N GLY A 366 -9.43 2.65 -22.80
CA GLY A 366 -8.95 2.16 -24.11
C GLY A 366 -8.01 0.94 -24.05
N PHE A 367 -8.17 0.06 -23.06
CA PHE A 367 -7.34 -1.14 -22.86
C PHE A 367 -8.14 -2.45 -22.88
#